data_AF-A0A9W7XN17-F1
#
_entry.id   AF-A0A9W7XN17-F1
#
_cell.length_a   1.000
_cell.length_b   1.000
_cell.length_c   1.000
_cell.angle_alpha   90.00
_cell.angle_beta   90.00
_cell.angle_gamma   90.00
#
_symmetry.space_group_name_H-M   'P 1'
#
loop_
_entity.id
_entity.type
_entity.pdbx_description
1 polymer ?
#
loop_
_entity_poly.entity_id
_entity_poly.type
_entity_poly.pdbx_seq_one_letter_code
_entity_poly.pdbx_strand_id
1 'polypeptide(L)'
;MLPAGTAVNLENVPLHQFYHLSLHPATPFVIVAVYTLVVQYLNSTRGKTLSRIETKRQGLLSTEIEQQNKNDLVIGNPRKQSGPWMTSFVVLHNLALAVFSYWCATNYTAAFAQTVREEGLRCAYCDSNHTIWNNMFKFNYLFYLSKFYELIDTFIILAKGRKATFLQTYHHAGAITTISMKNV
;
A
#
# COMPACT_ATOMS: atom_id res chain seq x y z
N MET A 1 0.50 -27.54 -11.83
CA MET A 1 -0.55 -26.60 -12.26
C MET A 1 -1.83 -27.37 -12.46
N LEU A 2 -2.97 -26.79 -12.10
CA LEU A 2 -4.26 -27.27 -12.54
C LEU A 2 -4.35 -27.12 -14.07
N PRO A 3 -4.93 -28.10 -14.79
CA PRO A 3 -5.11 -28.01 -16.23
C PRO A 3 -6.04 -26.86 -16.62
N ALA A 4 -5.94 -26.41 -17.87
CA ALA A 4 -6.82 -25.38 -18.44
C ALA A 4 -8.30 -25.77 -18.26
N GLY A 5 -9.14 -24.82 -17.85
CA GLY A 5 -10.57 -25.05 -17.61
C GLY A 5 -10.96 -25.62 -16.23
N THR A 6 -10.03 -25.80 -15.31
CA THR A 6 -10.36 -26.27 -13.94
C THR A 6 -10.95 -25.13 -13.09
N ALA A 7 -12.05 -25.37 -12.39
CA ALA A 7 -12.65 -24.40 -11.47
C ALA A 7 -11.78 -24.18 -10.21
N VAL A 8 -11.71 -22.93 -9.77
CA VAL A 8 -10.99 -22.54 -8.55
C VAL A 8 -11.71 -23.05 -7.31
N ASN A 9 -11.02 -23.82 -6.47
CA ASN A 9 -11.54 -24.22 -5.17
C ASN A 9 -11.22 -23.14 -4.11
N LEU A 10 -12.25 -22.44 -3.65
CA LEU A 10 -12.19 -21.34 -2.69
C LEU A 10 -11.83 -21.78 -1.25
N GLU A 11 -11.99 -23.06 -0.93
CA GLU A 11 -11.78 -23.61 0.42
C GLU A 11 -10.28 -23.67 0.79
N ASN A 12 -9.40 -23.75 -0.21
CA ASN A 12 -7.95 -23.77 -0.03
C ASN A 12 -7.31 -22.39 0.17
N VAL A 13 -8.12 -21.33 0.24
CA VAL A 13 -7.66 -19.95 0.36
C VAL A 13 -7.66 -19.55 1.84
N PRO A 14 -6.53 -19.09 2.39
CA PRO A 14 -6.47 -18.59 3.77
C PRO A 14 -7.44 -17.41 3.93
N LEU A 15 -8.13 -17.31 5.07
CA LEU A 15 -9.13 -16.28 5.34
C LEU A 15 -10.35 -16.31 4.38
N HIS A 16 -10.73 -17.49 3.89
CA HIS A 16 -11.93 -17.66 3.05
C HIS A 16 -13.21 -17.08 3.67
N GLN A 17 -13.31 -17.03 5.01
CA GLN A 17 -14.46 -16.43 5.72
C GLN A 17 -14.66 -14.95 5.38
N PHE A 18 -13.58 -14.22 5.08
CA PHE A 18 -13.61 -12.81 4.70
C PHE A 18 -13.62 -12.62 3.18
N TYR A 19 -13.61 -13.70 2.39
CA TYR A 19 -13.52 -13.64 0.94
C TYR A 19 -14.72 -12.88 0.34
N HIS A 20 -15.94 -13.30 0.67
CA HIS A 20 -17.15 -12.66 0.15
C HIS A 20 -17.30 -11.21 0.60
N LEU A 21 -16.88 -10.89 1.82
CA LEU A 21 -16.91 -9.52 2.32
C LEU A 21 -15.86 -8.64 1.63
N SER A 22 -14.62 -9.12 1.51
CA SER A 22 -13.52 -8.35 0.95
C SER A 22 -13.67 -8.10 -0.55
N LEU A 23 -14.15 -9.09 -1.32
CA LEU A 23 -14.37 -8.93 -2.76
C LEU A 23 -15.69 -8.24 -3.12
N HIS A 24 -16.58 -7.99 -2.16
CA HIS A 24 -17.81 -7.26 -2.46
C HIS A 24 -17.46 -5.87 -3.02
N PRO A 25 -18.04 -5.46 -4.17
CA PRO A 25 -17.57 -4.28 -4.91
C PRO A 25 -17.66 -3.00 -4.08
N ALA A 26 -18.60 -2.91 -3.13
CA ALA A 26 -18.71 -1.75 -2.24
C ALA A 26 -17.63 -1.67 -1.16
N THR A 27 -17.10 -2.82 -0.70
CA THR A 27 -16.14 -2.90 0.41
C THR A 27 -14.88 -2.05 0.23
N PRO A 28 -14.14 -2.11 -0.90
CA PRO A 28 -12.98 -1.27 -1.11
C PRO A 28 -13.32 0.22 -1.12
N PHE A 29 -14.46 0.62 -1.70
CA PHE A 29 -14.88 2.02 -1.72
C PHE A 29 -15.24 2.52 -0.33
N VAL A 30 -15.98 1.72 0.45
CA VAL A 30 -16.32 2.06 1.84
C VAL A 30 -15.06 2.18 2.68
N ILE A 31 -14.14 1.21 2.59
CA ILE A 31 -12.87 1.24 3.33
C ILE A 31 -12.04 2.46 2.96
N VAL A 32 -11.89 2.76 1.66
CA VAL A 32 -11.12 3.92 1.18
C VAL A 32 -11.79 5.24 1.58
N ALA A 33 -13.11 5.34 1.54
CA ALA A 33 -13.84 6.52 2.00
C ALA A 33 -13.62 6.75 3.50
N VAL A 34 -13.80 5.73 4.33
CA VAL A 34 -13.54 5.81 5.77
C VAL A 34 -12.08 6.15 6.04
N TYR A 35 -11.14 5.51 5.35
CA TYR A 35 -9.71 5.77 5.46
C TYR A 35 -9.37 7.23 5.15
N THR A 36 -9.82 7.76 4.01
CA THR A 36 -9.53 9.14 3.62
C THR A 36 -10.15 10.16 4.57
N LEU A 37 -11.38 9.92 5.06
CA LEU A 37 -12.01 10.76 6.06
C LEU A 37 -11.24 10.78 7.39
N VAL A 38 -10.81 9.61 7.88
CA VAL A 38 -10.01 9.50 9.11
C VAL A 38 -8.66 10.21 8.94
N VAL A 39 -7.98 10.02 7.82
CA VAL A 39 -6.71 10.70 7.52
C VAL A 39 -6.92 12.21 7.45
N GLN A 40 -7.96 12.69 6.77
CA GLN A 40 -8.29 14.10 6.63
C GLN A 40 -8.55 14.74 8.00
N TYR A 41 -9.39 14.09 8.81
CA TYR A 41 -9.71 14.52 10.17
C TYR A 41 -8.45 14.62 11.02
N LEU A 42 -7.66 13.54 11.10
CA LEU A 42 -6.45 13.49 11.92
C LEU A 42 -5.35 14.43 11.40
N ASN A 43 -5.25 14.67 10.09
CA ASN A 43 -4.31 15.64 9.51
C ASN A 43 -4.73 17.09 9.76
N SER A 44 -6.05 17.37 9.80
CA SER A 44 -6.60 18.71 10.07
C SER A 44 -6.36 19.15 11.52
N THR A 45 -6.49 18.22 12.47
CA THR A 45 -6.25 18.48 13.91
C THR A 45 -4.77 18.69 14.24
N ARG A 46 -3.84 18.44 13.32
CA ARG A 46 -2.39 18.53 13.56
C ARG A 46 -1.80 19.83 13.03
N GLY A 47 -0.96 20.48 13.84
CA GLY A 47 -0.15 21.63 13.42
C GLY A 47 0.78 21.30 12.24
N LYS A 48 1.33 22.33 11.56
CA LYS A 48 2.17 22.22 10.34
C LYS A 48 3.46 21.40 10.58
N THR A 49 3.35 20.07 10.61
CA THR A 49 4.49 19.16 10.60
C THR A 49 4.86 18.90 9.16
N LEU A 50 5.84 19.64 8.66
CA LEU A 50 6.31 19.56 7.28
C LEU A 50 7.25 18.35 7.11
N SER A 51 7.25 17.79 5.90
CA SER A 51 8.19 16.74 5.48
C SER A 51 9.64 17.24 5.63
N ARG A 52 10.62 16.33 5.76
CA ARG A 52 12.05 16.70 5.85
C ARG A 52 12.51 17.53 4.64
N ILE A 53 12.03 17.19 3.44
CA ILE A 53 12.36 17.91 2.21
C ILE A 53 11.72 19.29 2.22
N GLU A 54 10.46 19.39 2.63
CA GLU A 54 9.75 20.66 2.74
C GLU A 54 10.32 21.52 3.87
N THR A 55 10.75 20.93 5.00
CA THR A 55 11.44 21.68 6.05
C THR A 55 12.82 22.13 5.59
N LYS A 56 13.55 21.32 4.80
CA LYS A 56 14.86 21.69 4.26
C LYS A 56 14.70 22.76 3.18
N ARG A 57 13.70 22.64 2.31
CA ARG A 57 13.35 23.63 1.29
C ARG A 57 12.87 24.93 1.91
N GLN A 58 11.97 24.86 2.88
CA GLN A 58 11.54 26.04 3.64
C GLN A 58 12.65 26.58 4.51
N GLY A 59 13.55 25.75 5.01
CA GLY A 59 14.77 26.17 5.71
C GLY A 59 15.74 26.91 4.80
N LEU A 60 15.95 26.44 3.56
CA LEU A 60 16.77 27.11 2.55
C LEU A 60 16.11 28.42 2.09
N LEU A 61 14.81 28.38 1.80
CA LEU A 61 14.00 29.55 1.45
C LEU A 61 13.95 30.54 2.61
N SER A 62 13.83 30.06 3.84
CA SER A 62 13.87 30.89 5.04
C SER A 62 15.27 31.39 5.32
N THR A 63 16.35 30.67 5.00
CA THR A 63 17.74 31.20 5.12
C THR A 63 17.97 32.34 4.13
N GLU A 64 17.42 32.24 2.91
CA GLU A 64 17.41 33.34 1.93
C GLU A 64 16.58 34.55 2.43
N ILE A 65 15.46 34.31 3.12
CA ILE A 65 14.60 35.37 3.71
C ILE A 65 15.15 35.90 5.05
N GLU A 66 15.87 35.09 5.83
CA GLU A 66 16.40 35.39 7.17
C GLU A 66 17.67 36.24 7.12
N GLN A 67 18.41 36.22 6.00
CA GLN A 67 19.46 37.21 5.74
C GLN A 67 18.88 38.64 5.62
N GLN A 68 17.60 38.76 5.28
CA GLN A 68 16.89 40.03 5.19
C GLN A 68 16.21 40.43 6.52
N ASN A 69 16.02 39.51 7.48
CA ASN A 69 15.16 39.72 8.65
C ASN A 69 15.79 39.26 9.97
N LYS A 70 17.06 39.65 10.20
CA LYS A 70 17.86 39.28 11.37
C LYS A 70 17.43 39.92 12.71
N ASN A 71 16.31 40.65 12.76
CA ASN A 71 15.93 41.42 13.95
C ASN A 71 14.83 40.81 14.82
N ASP A 72 14.11 39.77 14.40
CA ASP A 72 13.01 39.25 15.23
C ASP A 72 12.93 37.71 15.29
N LEU A 73 13.18 37.20 16.51
CA LEU A 73 12.58 36.00 17.09
C LEU A 73 12.98 34.62 16.53
N VAL A 74 14.11 34.13 17.04
CA VAL A 74 14.50 32.71 17.00
C VAL A 74 13.74 31.92 18.07
N ILE A 75 12.72 31.14 17.69
CA ILE A 75 12.20 30.02 18.52
C ILE A 75 11.90 28.81 17.63
N GLY A 76 12.89 27.92 17.47
CA GLY A 76 12.73 26.61 16.84
C GLY A 76 12.52 25.50 17.87
N ASN A 77 11.31 24.93 17.92
CA ASN A 77 10.94 23.86 18.84
C ASN A 77 11.69 22.52 18.52
N PRO A 78 12.37 21.86 19.49
CA PRO A 78 13.07 20.61 19.23
C PRO A 78 12.11 19.44 18.94
N ARG A 79 12.28 18.80 17.77
CA ARG A 79 11.46 17.67 17.30
C ARG A 79 11.73 16.39 18.12
N LYS A 80 10.68 15.82 18.72
CA LYS A 80 10.70 14.52 19.42
C LYS A 80 11.14 13.39 18.46
N GLN A 81 12.29 12.77 18.75
CA GLN A 81 12.78 11.58 18.04
C GLN A 81 11.86 10.38 18.35
N SER A 82 11.53 9.55 17.35
CA SER A 82 10.74 8.34 17.60
C SER A 82 11.57 7.30 18.34
N GLY A 83 10.98 6.66 19.35
CA GLY A 83 11.66 5.60 20.11
C GLY A 83 12.17 4.47 19.21
N PRO A 84 13.25 3.79 19.61
CA PRO A 84 13.90 2.74 18.81
C PRO A 84 12.94 1.60 18.46
N TRP A 85 12.08 1.19 19.41
CA TRP A 85 11.02 0.21 19.22
C TRP A 85 10.11 0.49 18.00
N MET A 86 9.59 1.72 17.90
CA MET A 86 8.66 2.10 16.84
C MET A 86 9.36 2.15 15.47
N THR A 87 10.67 2.43 15.48
CA THR A 87 11.47 2.43 14.25
C THR A 87 11.74 1.00 13.78
N SER A 88 12.11 0.10 14.70
CA SER A 88 12.29 -1.33 14.40
C SER A 88 11.00 -1.98 13.91
N PHE A 89 9.86 -1.66 14.52
CA PHE A 89 8.56 -2.16 14.05
C PHE A 89 8.26 -1.75 12.61
N VAL A 90 8.45 -0.47 12.27
CA VAL A 90 8.24 0.02 10.90
C VAL A 90 9.18 -0.65 9.90
N VAL A 91 10.45 -0.81 10.26
CA VAL A 91 11.43 -1.49 9.38
C VAL A 91 11.04 -2.95 9.17
N LEU A 92 10.69 -3.67 10.25
CA LEU A 92 10.31 -5.08 10.17
C LEU A 92 9.02 -5.29 9.38
N HIS A 93 8.02 -4.42 9.56
CA HIS A 93 6.77 -4.43 8.81
C HIS A 93 7.01 -4.23 7.31
N ASN A 94 7.77 -3.19 6.94
CA ASN A 94 8.09 -2.90 5.55
C ASN A 94 8.96 -3.99 4.92
N LEU A 95 9.88 -4.59 5.69
CA LEU A 95 10.66 -5.73 5.25
C LEU A 95 9.78 -6.96 5.00
N ALA A 96 8.83 -7.26 5.89
CA ALA A 96 7.90 -8.36 5.71
C ALA A 96 7.04 -8.18 4.45
N LEU A 97 6.54 -6.97 4.20
CA LEU A 97 5.83 -6.64 2.97
C LEU A 97 6.70 -6.76 1.72
N ALA A 98 7.97 -6.36 1.79
CA ALA A 98 8.92 -6.50 0.68
C ALA A 98 9.21 -7.98 0.37
N VAL A 99 9.47 -8.79 1.39
CA VAL A 99 9.71 -10.24 1.23
C VAL A 99 8.47 -10.93 0.67
N PHE A 100 7.28 -10.61 1.19
CA PHE A 100 6.02 -11.15 0.69
C PHE A 100 5.76 -10.76 -0.77
N SER A 101 6.03 -9.50 -1.13
CA SER A 101 5.87 -9.02 -2.51
C SER A 101 6.84 -9.72 -3.46
N TYR A 102 8.10 -9.91 -3.04
CA TYR A 102 9.09 -10.67 -3.81
C TYR A 102 8.67 -12.14 -4.00
N TRP A 103 8.16 -12.77 -2.95
CA TRP A 103 7.63 -14.13 -3.02
C TRP A 103 6.47 -14.26 -4.01
N CYS A 104 5.52 -13.31 -4.01
CA CYS A 104 4.45 -13.30 -5.00
C CYS A 104 5.03 -13.13 -6.42
N ALA A 105 5.97 -12.20 -6.61
CA ALA A 105 6.56 -11.91 -7.91
C ALA A 105 7.29 -13.13 -8.52
N THR A 106 8.01 -13.91 -7.71
CA THR A 106 8.69 -15.13 -8.20
C THR A 106 7.70 -16.20 -8.64
N ASN A 107 6.61 -16.39 -7.91
CA ASN A 107 5.53 -17.33 -8.29
C ASN A 107 4.82 -16.88 -9.58
N TYR A 108 4.48 -15.59 -9.72
CA TYR A 108 3.90 -15.05 -10.96
C TYR A 108 4.85 -15.21 -12.14
N THR A 109 6.13 -14.90 -11.96
CA THR A 109 7.12 -15.00 -13.03
C THR A 109 7.27 -16.44 -13.50
N ALA A 110 7.32 -17.40 -12.57
CA ALA A 110 7.37 -18.82 -12.90
C ALA A 110 6.11 -19.28 -13.65
N ALA A 111 4.92 -18.90 -13.15
CA ALA A 111 3.66 -19.26 -13.78
C ALA A 111 3.50 -18.66 -15.18
N PHE A 112 3.90 -17.40 -15.35
CA PHE A 112 3.89 -16.72 -16.64
C PHE A 112 4.88 -17.37 -17.61
N ALA A 113 6.13 -17.59 -17.19
CA ALA A 113 7.15 -18.22 -18.04
C ALA A 113 6.74 -19.63 -18.49
N GLN A 114 6.08 -20.39 -17.62
CA GLN A 114 5.55 -21.70 -17.97
C GLN A 114 4.41 -21.59 -18.97
N THR A 115 3.45 -20.69 -18.75
CA THR A 115 2.32 -20.47 -19.67
C THR A 115 2.80 -19.99 -21.05
N VAL A 116 3.84 -19.15 -21.09
CA VAL A 116 4.47 -18.73 -22.36
C VAL A 116 5.07 -19.90 -23.12
N ARG A 117 5.69 -20.86 -22.41
CA ARG A 117 6.29 -22.06 -23.03
C ARG A 117 5.24 -23.05 -23.53
N GLU A 118 4.13 -23.18 -22.81
CA GLU A 118 3.09 -24.19 -23.11
C GLU A 118 2.03 -23.67 -24.09
N GLU A 119 1.60 -22.41 -23.96
CA GLU A 119 0.45 -21.85 -24.69
C GLU A 119 0.83 -20.68 -25.61
N GLY A 120 2.06 -20.17 -25.51
CA GLY A 120 2.56 -19.02 -26.27
C GLY A 120 2.31 -17.66 -25.61
N LEU A 121 3.02 -16.63 -26.08
CA LEU A 121 3.00 -15.28 -25.49
C LEU A 121 1.61 -14.62 -25.50
N ARG A 122 0.84 -14.79 -26.58
CA ARG A 122 -0.49 -14.19 -26.70
C ARG A 122 -1.46 -14.80 -25.70
N CYS A 123 -1.43 -16.12 -25.54
CA CYS A 123 -2.25 -16.82 -24.57
C CYS A 123 -1.84 -16.49 -23.13
N ALA A 124 -0.54 -16.39 -22.84
CA ALA A 124 -0.05 -15.99 -21.52
C ALA A 124 -0.39 -14.54 -21.15
N TYR A 125 -0.39 -13.62 -22.13
CA TYR A 125 -0.71 -12.20 -21.88
C TYR A 125 -2.21 -11.95 -21.75
N CYS A 126 -3.02 -12.54 -22.63
CA CYS A 126 -4.48 -12.43 -22.57
C CYS A 126 -5.11 -13.38 -21.54
N ASP A 127 -4.33 -14.34 -21.02
CA ASP A 127 -4.78 -15.46 -20.18
C ASP A 127 -6.07 -16.11 -20.70
N SER A 128 -6.13 -16.36 -22.02
CA SER A 128 -7.35 -16.81 -22.70
C SER A 128 -7.88 -18.14 -22.18
N ASN A 129 -7.00 -19.00 -21.65
CA ASN A 129 -7.33 -20.30 -21.07
C ASN A 129 -7.52 -20.25 -19.55
N HIS A 130 -7.42 -19.06 -18.93
CA HIS A 130 -7.44 -18.83 -17.49
C HIS A 130 -6.41 -19.66 -16.70
N THR A 131 -5.34 -20.09 -17.36
CA THR A 131 -4.29 -20.93 -16.78
C THR A 131 -3.55 -20.18 -15.68
N ILE A 132 -3.19 -18.92 -15.91
CA ILE A 132 -2.50 -18.10 -14.90
C ILE A 132 -3.49 -17.73 -13.79
N TRP A 133 -4.70 -17.30 -14.16
CA TRP A 133 -5.74 -16.92 -13.20
C TRP A 133 -6.07 -18.03 -12.20
N ASN A 134 -6.34 -19.24 -12.70
CA ASN A 134 -6.75 -20.36 -11.85
C ASN A 134 -5.61 -20.86 -10.95
N ASN A 135 -4.40 -20.93 -11.50
CA ASN A 135 -3.24 -21.41 -10.74
C ASN A 135 -2.77 -20.40 -9.70
N MET A 136 -2.81 -19.11 -10.02
CA MET A 136 -2.32 -18.04 -9.14
C MET A 136 -3.40 -17.40 -8.29
N PHE A 137 -4.64 -17.89 -8.32
CA PHE A 137 -5.77 -17.32 -7.60
C PHE A 137 -5.49 -17.08 -6.10
N LYS A 138 -4.87 -18.06 -5.43
CA LYS A 138 -4.48 -17.92 -4.02
C LYS A 138 -3.51 -16.76 -3.80
N PHE A 139 -2.52 -16.60 -4.68
CA PHE A 139 -1.55 -15.51 -4.59
C PHE A 139 -2.17 -14.16 -4.97
N ASN A 140 -3.10 -14.13 -5.93
CA ASN A 140 -3.92 -12.96 -6.25
C ASN A 140 -4.68 -12.47 -5.02
N TYR A 141 -5.37 -13.38 -4.32
CA TYR A 141 -6.14 -13.02 -3.13
C TYR A 141 -5.24 -12.58 -1.96
N LEU A 142 -4.10 -13.25 -1.74
CA LEU A 142 -3.16 -12.84 -0.70
C LEU A 142 -2.52 -11.48 -0.99
N PHE A 143 -2.15 -11.21 -2.25
CA PHE A 143 -1.64 -9.92 -2.68
C PHE A 143 -2.70 -8.81 -2.61
N TYR A 144 -3.95 -9.16 -2.86
CA TYR A 144 -5.07 -8.26 -2.64
C TYR A 144 -5.20 -7.87 -1.16
N LEU A 145 -5.19 -8.85 -0.26
CA LEU A 145 -5.25 -8.61 1.18
C LEU A 145 -4.08 -7.75 1.70
N SER A 146 -2.86 -7.92 1.15
CA SER A 146 -1.72 -7.11 1.58
C SER A 146 -1.90 -5.61 1.32
N LYS A 147 -2.75 -5.20 0.36
CA LYS A 147 -3.05 -3.78 0.11
C LYS A 147 -3.91 -3.13 1.19
N PHE A 148 -4.80 -3.88 1.82
CA PHE A 148 -5.47 -3.39 3.02
C PHE A 148 -4.51 -3.28 4.20
N TYR A 149 -3.54 -4.19 4.27
CA TYR A 149 -2.51 -4.17 5.30
C TYR A 149 -1.60 -2.93 5.19
N GLU A 150 -1.31 -2.43 3.99
CA GLU A 150 -0.56 -1.18 3.75
C GLU A 150 -1.25 0.08 4.36
N LEU A 151 -2.54 0.03 4.70
CA LEU A 151 -3.19 1.11 5.46
C LEU A 151 -2.58 1.31 6.84
N ILE A 152 -2.03 0.24 7.44
CA ILE A 152 -1.36 0.27 8.75
C ILE A 152 -0.14 1.20 8.73
N ASP A 153 0.60 1.29 7.61
CA ASP A 153 1.71 2.25 7.47
C ASP A 153 1.26 3.70 7.68
N THR A 154 0.06 4.03 7.19
CA THR A 154 -0.51 5.37 7.38
C THR A 154 -0.90 5.57 8.85
N PHE A 155 -1.55 4.59 9.47
CA PHE A 155 -1.92 4.65 10.89
C PHE A 155 -0.71 4.76 11.81
N ILE A 156 0.40 4.09 11.51
CA ILE A 156 1.68 4.20 12.22
C ILE A 156 2.23 5.63 12.12
N ILE A 157 2.25 6.23 10.92
CA ILE A 157 2.72 7.62 10.73
C ILE A 157 1.85 8.59 11.53
N LEU A 158 0.53 8.36 11.51
CA LEU A 158 -0.40 9.13 12.31
C LEU A 158 -0.17 8.87 13.81
N ALA A 159 0.06 7.66 14.28
CA ALA A 159 0.38 7.41 15.69
C ALA A 159 1.66 8.14 16.15
N LYS A 160 2.62 8.35 15.24
CA LYS A 160 3.86 9.12 15.49
C LYS A 160 3.67 10.65 15.52
N GLY A 161 2.44 11.15 15.44
CA GLY A 161 2.15 12.58 15.41
C GLY A 161 2.52 13.28 14.09
N ARG A 162 2.92 12.53 13.06
CA ARG A 162 3.24 13.07 11.74
C ARG A 162 1.99 13.14 10.85
N LYS A 163 1.99 14.03 9.87
CA LYS A 163 0.93 14.06 8.86
C LYS A 163 1.19 12.99 7.80
N ALA A 164 0.15 12.26 7.41
CA ALA A 164 0.20 11.43 6.22
C ALA A 164 0.23 12.34 4.98
N THR A 165 1.05 12.03 3.99
CA THR A 165 1.12 12.84 2.76
C THR A 165 -0.09 12.54 1.87
N PHE A 166 -0.48 13.52 1.06
CA PHE A 166 -1.52 13.32 0.05
C PHE A 166 -1.15 12.17 -0.90
N LEU A 167 0.11 12.13 -1.34
CA LEU A 167 0.61 11.09 -2.23
C LEU A 167 0.48 9.68 -1.63
N GLN A 168 0.84 9.51 -0.35
CA GLN A 168 0.70 8.21 0.32
C GLN A 168 -0.77 7.79 0.43
N THR A 169 -1.63 8.74 0.80
CA THR A 169 -3.07 8.49 0.95
C THR A 169 -3.71 8.12 -0.38
N TYR A 170 -3.37 8.85 -1.46
CA TYR A 170 -3.89 8.60 -2.81
C TYR A 170 -3.34 7.29 -3.41
N HIS A 171 -2.05 7.00 -3.20
CA HIS A 171 -1.43 5.76 -3.67
C HIS A 171 -2.10 4.53 -3.04
N HIS A 172 -2.31 4.53 -1.72
CA HIS A 172 -2.95 3.41 -1.03
C HIS A 172 -4.42 3.26 -1.44
N ALA A 173 -5.15 4.38 -1.54
CA ALA A 173 -6.53 4.40 -2.02
C ALA A 173 -6.66 3.79 -3.42
N GLY A 174 -5.83 4.24 -4.37
CA GLY A 174 -5.84 3.77 -5.75
C GLY A 174 -5.45 2.29 -5.88
N ALA A 175 -4.47 1.83 -5.11
CA ALA A 175 -4.06 0.43 -5.11
C ALA A 175 -5.21 -0.50 -4.66
N ILE A 176 -5.91 -0.14 -3.58
CA ILE A 176 -7.04 -0.92 -3.05
C ILE A 176 -8.21 -0.93 -4.04
N THR A 177 -8.60 0.22 -4.60
CA THR A 177 -9.74 0.28 -5.52
C THR A 177 -9.48 -0.46 -6.83
N THR A 178 -8.29 -0.32 -7.41
CA THR A 178 -7.97 -0.90 -8.73
C THR A 178 -7.93 -2.42 -8.68
N ILE A 179 -7.35 -3.00 -7.63
CA ILE A 179 -7.24 -4.47 -7.50
C ILE A 179 -8.61 -5.09 -7.17
N SER A 180 -9.53 -4.32 -6.60
CA SER A 180 -10.89 -4.80 -6.30
C SER A 180 -11.85 -4.78 -7.50
N MET A 181 -11.45 -4.23 -8.66
CA MET A 181 -12.32 -4.13 -9.85
C MET A 181 -12.37 -5.44 -10.65
N LYS A 182 -12.83 -6.51 -10.01
CA LYS A 182 -13.46 -7.63 -10.70
C LYS A 182 -14.79 -7.93 -10.04
N ASN A 183 -15.86 -7.56 -10.74
CA ASN A 183 -17.17 -8.16 -10.51
C ASN A 183 -16.99 -9.67 -10.76
N VAL A 184 -17.14 -10.46 -9.71
CA VAL A 184 -17.48 -11.89 -9.85
C VAL A 184 -18.89 -11.96 -10.41
#